data_AF-A0A258CST5-F1
#
_entry.id   AF-A0A258CST5-F1
#
_cell.length_a   1.000
_cell.length_b   1.000
_cell.length_c   1.000
_cell.angle_alpha   90.00
_cell.angle_beta   90.00
_cell.angle_gamma   90.00
#
_symmetry.space_group_name_H-M   'P 1'
#
loop_
_entity.id
_entity.type
_entity.pdbx_description
1 polymer ?
#
loop_
_entity_poly.entity_id
_entity_poly.type
_entity_poly.pdbx_seq_one_letter_code
_entity_poly.pdbx_strand_id
1 'polypeptide(L)'
;ATGLIMQSIAIPRGQVVLAGGTAKPGDKTISVEATRGDTRFGICSTTFLEQAFRTDYYRIDITFNDDGSWSYVTRTDLAVRGKTPAFNHRDTNTLRRIAAPAQNPMVDRLKSGKFD
;
A
#
# COMPACT_ATOMS: atom_id res chain seq x y z
N ALA A 1 15.51 5.14 -14.26
CA ALA A 1 14.27 4.60 -13.64
C ALA A 1 13.16 5.63 -13.81
N THR A 2 11.91 5.22 -14.01
CA THR A 2 10.78 6.12 -14.35
C THR A 2 10.20 6.89 -13.16
N GLY A 3 10.65 6.62 -11.93
CA GLY A 3 10.09 7.18 -10.71
C GLY A 3 8.78 6.50 -10.26
N LEU A 4 8.30 5.47 -10.98
CA LEU A 4 7.10 4.71 -10.62
C LEU A 4 7.29 3.99 -9.28
N ILE A 5 6.32 4.20 -8.39
CA ILE A 5 6.15 3.46 -7.14
C ILE A 5 4.84 2.69 -7.22
N MET A 6 4.86 1.43 -6.78
CA MET A 6 3.67 0.59 -6.70
C MET A 6 3.57 -0.05 -5.33
N GLN A 7 2.35 -0.18 -4.85
CA GLN A 7 2.02 -0.94 -3.66
C GLN A 7 0.93 -1.96 -4.00
N SER A 8 1.27 -3.24 -3.86
CA SER A 8 0.33 -4.34 -4.00
C SER A 8 -0.06 -4.82 -2.60
N ILE A 9 -1.36 -4.77 -2.29
CA ILE A 9 -1.89 -5.15 -0.98
C ILE A 9 -2.89 -6.28 -1.16
N ALA A 10 -2.71 -7.38 -0.42
CA ALA A 10 -3.73 -8.40 -0.23
C ALA A 10 -4.23 -8.31 1.22
N ILE A 11 -5.49 -7.92 1.39
CA ILE A 11 -6.11 -7.74 2.70
C ILE A 11 -6.86 -9.04 3.03
N PRO A 12 -6.58 -9.72 4.16
CA PRO A 12 -7.05 -11.08 4.46
C PRO A 12 -8.58 -11.22 4.67
N ARG A 13 -9.34 -10.17 4.37
CA ARG A 13 -10.81 -10.14 4.31
C ARG A 13 -11.36 -10.32 2.88
N GLY A 14 -10.51 -10.65 1.91
CA GLY A 14 -10.92 -10.90 0.52
C GLY A 14 -10.93 -9.63 -0.34
N GLN A 15 -9.91 -8.80 -0.23
CA GLN A 15 -9.73 -7.61 -1.07
C GLN A 15 -8.28 -7.49 -1.51
N VAL A 16 -8.07 -7.05 -2.74
CA VAL A 16 -6.74 -6.71 -3.29
C VAL A 16 -6.74 -5.30 -3.85
N VAL A 17 -5.59 -4.64 -3.75
CA VAL A 17 -5.35 -3.29 -4.25
C VAL A 17 -4.00 -3.27 -4.97
N LEU A 18 -3.98 -2.72 -6.17
CA LEU A 18 -2.74 -2.30 -6.83
C LEU A 18 -2.77 -0.77 -6.93
N ALA A 19 -1.98 -0.10 -6.09
CA ALA A 19 -1.88 1.35 -6.06
C ALA A 19 -0.61 1.82 -6.76
N GLY A 20 -0.71 2.93 -7.49
CA GLY A 20 0.38 3.52 -8.25
C GLY A 20 0.62 5.00 -7.91
N GLY A 21 1.85 5.45 -8.11
CA GLY A 21 2.26 6.84 -7.95
C GLY A 21 3.68 7.06 -8.46
N THR A 22 4.20 8.28 -8.26
CA THR A 22 5.57 8.62 -8.68
C THR A 22 6.30 9.38 -7.59
N ALA A 23 7.60 9.14 -7.45
CA ALA A 23 8.48 9.87 -6.55
C ALA A 23 9.86 10.09 -7.19
N LYS A 24 10.56 11.13 -6.73
CA LYS A 24 11.92 11.48 -7.13
C LYS A 24 12.93 11.05 -6.05
N PRO A 25 14.20 10.84 -6.43
CA PRO A 25 15.27 10.68 -5.44
C PRO A 25 15.28 11.86 -4.45
N GLY A 26 15.25 11.56 -3.16
CA GLY A 26 15.27 12.56 -2.08
C GLY A 26 13.89 13.05 -1.61
N ASP A 27 12.79 12.65 -2.26
CA ASP A 27 11.45 12.98 -1.76
C ASP A 27 11.24 12.37 -0.36
N LYS A 28 10.82 13.20 0.60
CA LYS A 28 10.48 12.77 1.96
C LYS A 28 9.06 12.24 2.10
N THR A 29 8.24 12.41 1.07
CA THR A 29 6.87 11.89 1.02
C THR A 29 6.67 11.13 -0.28
N ILE A 30 6.08 9.95 -0.18
CA ILE A 30 5.63 9.19 -1.34
C ILE A 30 4.14 8.92 -1.20
N SER A 31 3.45 8.89 -2.34
CA SER A 31 2.02 8.67 -2.38
C SER A 31 1.69 7.68 -3.48
N VAL A 32 0.77 6.76 -3.19
CA VAL A 32 0.19 5.87 -4.18
C VAL A 32 -1.31 5.77 -3.98
N GLU A 33 -2.04 5.60 -5.07
CA GLU A 33 -3.50 5.48 -5.05
C GLU A 33 -4.02 4.44 -6.03
N ALA A 34 -5.23 3.96 -5.77
CA ALA A 34 -5.97 3.04 -6.62
C ALA A 34 -7.43 3.48 -6.70
N THR A 35 -8.01 3.35 -7.88
CA THR A 35 -9.44 3.62 -8.11
C THR A 35 -10.11 2.36 -8.60
N ARG A 36 -11.28 2.05 -8.05
CA ARG A 36 -12.05 0.90 -8.49
C ARG A 36 -12.36 0.98 -9.98
N GLY A 37 -12.08 -0.10 -10.72
CA GLY A 37 -12.33 -0.20 -12.16
C GLY A 37 -11.19 0.32 -13.05
N ASP A 38 -10.17 0.99 -12.50
CA ASP A 38 -8.95 1.28 -13.26
C ASP A 38 -8.18 -0.02 -13.51
N THR A 39 -7.79 -0.27 -14.76
CA THR A 39 -7.07 -1.47 -15.18
C THR A 39 -5.56 -1.40 -14.96
N ARG A 40 -5.03 -0.20 -14.66
CA ARG A 40 -3.61 0.04 -14.35
C ARG A 40 -3.37 -0.03 -12.84
N PHE A 41 -4.23 0.61 -12.06
CA PHE A 41 -4.15 0.71 -10.59
C PHE A 41 -5.53 0.50 -9.95
N GLY A 42 -5.93 -0.76 -9.84
CA GLY A 42 -7.30 -1.19 -9.54
C GLY A 42 -7.51 -1.81 -8.16
N ILE A 43 -8.80 -2.04 -7.86
CA ILE A 43 -9.29 -2.66 -6.62
C ILE A 43 -10.27 -3.78 -6.98
N CYS A 44 -10.06 -4.96 -6.38
CA CYS A 44 -10.96 -6.11 -6.51
C CYS A 44 -11.31 -6.68 -5.14
N SER A 45 -12.55 -7.09 -4.94
CA SER A 45 -13.03 -7.67 -3.69
C SER A 45 -13.95 -8.86 -3.93
N THR A 46 -14.17 -9.67 -2.88
CA THR A 46 -15.16 -10.75 -2.88
C THR A 46 -16.60 -10.23 -2.84
N THR A 47 -17.56 -11.08 -3.20
CA THR A 47 -19.00 -10.77 -3.27
C THR A 47 -19.54 -10.09 -2.01
N PHE A 48 -19.14 -10.54 -0.82
CA PHE A 48 -19.60 -9.94 0.44
C PHE A 48 -19.20 -8.46 0.57
N LEU A 49 -17.93 -8.16 0.26
CA LEU A 49 -17.43 -6.79 0.33
C LEU A 49 -18.07 -5.92 -0.76
N GLU A 50 -18.25 -6.45 -1.96
CA GLU A 50 -18.92 -5.71 -3.05
C GLU A 50 -20.36 -5.30 -2.69
N GLN A 51 -21.06 -6.10 -1.89
CA GLN A 51 -22.45 -5.82 -1.52
C GLN A 51 -22.60 -4.95 -0.27
N ALA A 52 -21.70 -5.09 0.71
CA ALA A 52 -21.86 -4.48 2.02
C ALA A 52 -20.89 -3.32 2.30
N PHE A 53 -19.65 -3.40 1.79
CA PHE A 53 -18.54 -2.51 2.13
C PHE A 53 -17.60 -2.29 0.94
N ARG A 54 -18.16 -1.87 -0.20
CA ARG A 54 -17.42 -1.73 -1.45
C ARG A 54 -16.37 -0.62 -1.31
N THR A 55 -15.13 -0.91 -1.66
CA THR A 55 -14.06 0.10 -1.68
C THR A 55 -13.98 0.74 -3.06
N ASP A 56 -14.22 2.05 -3.13
CA ASP A 56 -14.20 2.79 -4.40
C ASP A 56 -12.85 3.46 -4.66
N TYR A 57 -12.14 3.83 -3.61
CA TYR A 57 -10.84 4.50 -3.69
C TYR A 57 -9.95 4.10 -2.52
N TYR A 58 -8.65 4.03 -2.80
CA TYR A 58 -7.59 3.86 -1.81
C TYR A 58 -6.45 4.84 -2.10
N ARG A 59 -5.90 5.43 -1.04
CA ARG A 59 -4.64 6.18 -1.08
C ARG A 59 -3.85 5.93 0.19
N ILE A 60 -2.53 5.89 0.05
CA ILE A 60 -1.62 6.05 1.17
C ILE A 60 -0.61 7.16 0.87
N ASP A 61 -0.41 8.02 1.85
CA ASP A 61 0.67 8.98 1.91
C ASP A 61 1.64 8.51 2.99
N ILE A 62 2.91 8.32 2.63
CA ILE A 62 3.99 7.89 3.52
C ILE A 62 4.98 9.04 3.63
N THR A 63 5.32 9.44 4.85
CA THR A 63 6.34 10.45 5.14
C THR A 63 7.50 9.83 5.92
N PHE A 64 8.72 10.07 5.43
CA PHE A 64 9.96 9.68 6.10
C PHE A 64 10.46 10.84 6.96
N ASN A 65 10.57 10.59 8.26
CA ASN A 65 10.94 11.60 9.25
C ASN A 65 12.46 11.64 9.48
N ASP A 66 12.97 12.76 9.97
CA ASP A 66 14.41 12.96 10.19
C ASP A 66 15.00 12.07 11.30
N ASP A 67 14.15 11.60 12.22
CA ASP A 67 14.54 10.67 13.30
C ASP A 67 14.60 9.20 12.86
N GLY A 68 14.41 8.93 11.56
CA GLY A 68 14.40 7.59 10.98
C GLY A 68 13.10 6.81 11.21
N SER A 69 12.07 7.42 11.81
CA SER A 69 10.71 6.90 11.79
C SER A 69 10.03 7.21 10.45
N TRP A 70 8.88 6.57 10.20
CA TRP A 70 8.02 6.93 9.09
C TRP A 70 6.57 6.93 9.55
N SER A 71 5.81 7.88 9.03
CA SER A 71 4.38 8.01 9.30
C SER A 71 3.59 7.72 8.04
N TYR A 72 2.36 7.23 8.21
CA TYR A 72 1.43 7.15 7.09
C TYR A 72 0.07 7.74 7.43
N VAL A 73 -0.62 8.11 6.37
CA VAL A 73 -2.06 8.36 6.36
C VAL A 73 -2.64 7.54 5.22
N THR A 74 -3.60 6.68 5.53
CA THR A 74 -4.41 6.01 4.51
C THR A 74 -5.78 6.68 4.42
N ARG A 75 -6.31 6.74 3.20
CA ARG A 75 -7.69 7.08 2.91
C ARG A 75 -8.31 5.93 2.13
N THR A 76 -9.48 5.49 2.56
CA THR A 76 -10.29 4.52 1.85
C THR A 76 -11.72 5.04 1.76
N ASP A 77 -12.27 5.16 0.55
CA ASP A 77 -13.67 5.54 0.38
C ASP A 77 -14.52 4.27 0.32
N LEU A 78 -15.30 4.05 1.38
CA LEU A 78 -16.13 2.85 1.57
C LEU A 78 -17.60 3.17 1.29
N ALA A 79 -18.12 2.64 0.18
CA ALA A 79 -19.54 2.63 -0.10
C ALA A 79 -20.23 1.58 0.79
N VAL A 80 -20.81 2.05 1.89
CA VAL A 80 -21.59 1.24 2.82
C VAL A 80 -23.05 1.24 2.37
N ARG A 81 -23.66 0.05 2.27
CA ARG A 81 -25.04 -0.08 1.82
C ARG A 81 -25.99 0.80 2.65
N GLY A 82 -26.75 1.65 1.97
CA GLY A 82 -27.73 2.55 2.59
C GLY A 82 -27.15 3.85 3.18
N LYS A 83 -25.85 4.12 3.03
CA LYS A 83 -25.20 5.35 3.50
C LYS A 83 -24.61 6.13 2.34
N THR A 84 -25.03 7.39 2.21
CA THR A 84 -24.44 8.35 1.28
C THR A 84 -24.09 9.65 2.03
N PRO A 85 -22.97 10.31 1.70
CA PRO A 85 -21.93 9.88 0.76
C PRO A 85 -21.13 8.66 1.28
N ALA A 86 -20.23 8.12 0.44
CA ALA A 86 -19.31 7.06 0.85
C ALA A 86 -18.55 7.47 2.13
N PHE A 87 -18.33 6.51 3.03
CA PHE A 87 -17.62 6.75 4.27
C PHE A 87 -16.12 6.91 3.97
N ASN A 88 -15.58 8.08 4.25
CA ASN A 88 -14.15 8.33 4.20
C ASN A 88 -13.50 7.71 5.45
N HIS A 89 -12.99 6.49 5.30
CA HIS A 89 -12.21 5.83 6.32
C HIS A 89 -10.77 6.33 6.25
N ARG A 90 -10.27 6.83 7.39
CA ARG A 90 -8.90 7.33 7.54
C ARG A 90 -8.20 6.57 8.65
N ASP A 91 -7.00 6.09 8.36
CA ASP A 91 -6.12 5.44 9.33
C ASP A 91 -4.73 6.06 9.29
N THR A 92 -4.03 6.08 10.43
CA THR A 92 -2.73 6.74 10.57
C THR A 92 -1.89 6.09 11.65
N ASN A 93 -0.59 6.00 11.39
CA ASN A 93 0.37 5.50 12.37
C ASN A 93 1.78 6.06 12.12
N THR A 94 2.65 5.96 13.12
CA THR A 94 4.09 6.24 13.03
C THR A 94 4.87 5.01 13.47
N LEU A 95 5.67 4.47 12.55
CA LEU A 95 6.48 3.29 12.74
C LEU A 95 7.93 3.69 13.02
N ARG A 96 8.54 3.02 14.01
CA ARG A 96 9.95 3.16 14.33
C ARG A 96 10.72 1.94 13.85
N ARG A 97 11.93 2.18 13.35
CA ARG A 97 12.85 1.11 12.96
C ARG A 97 13.30 0.33 14.20
N ILE A 98 13.11 -0.98 14.20
CA ILE A 98 13.51 -1.86 15.31
C ILE A 98 14.87 -2.53 15.10
N ALA A 99 15.35 -2.60 13.86
CA ALA A 99 16.63 -3.21 13.50
C ALA A 99 17.14 -2.68 12.16
N ALA A 100 18.42 -2.90 11.86
CA ALA A 100 18.94 -2.66 10.54
C ALA A 100 18.49 -3.73 9.53
N PRO A 101 18.36 -3.38 8.24
CA PRO A 101 18.08 -4.40 7.22
C PRO A 101 19.24 -5.41 7.24
N ALA A 102 18.90 -6.69 7.37
CA ALA A 102 19.83 -7.78 7.18
C ALA A 102 19.86 -8.17 5.71
N GLN A 103 21.01 -8.68 5.24
CA GLN A 103 21.11 -9.24 3.89
C GLN A 103 20.14 -10.42 3.75
N ASN A 104 19.49 -10.56 2.59
CA ASN A 104 18.69 -11.75 2.31
C ASN A 104 19.60 -12.99 2.46
N PRO A 105 19.25 -13.98 3.31
CA PRO A 105 20.06 -15.19 3.53
C PRO A 105 20.37 -15.97 2.25
N MET A 106 19.55 -15.85 1.20
CA MET A 106 19.81 -16.47 -0.09
C MET A 106 21.02 -15.90 -0.82
N VAL A 107 21.39 -14.63 -0.56
CA VAL A 107 22.56 -14.00 -1.20
C VAL A 107 23.84 -14.75 -0.84
N ASP A 108 23.96 -15.27 0.37
CA ASP A 108 25.14 -16.03 0.79
C ASP A 108 25.17 -17.45 0.18
N ARG A 109 23.99 -18.05 -0.07
CA ARG A 109 23.87 -19.30 -0.83
C ARG A 109 24.29 -19.12 -2.30
N LEU A 110 23.84 -18.02 -2.91
CA LEU A 110 24.26 -17.63 -4.27
C LEU A 110 25.78 -17.46 -4.37
N LYS A 111 26.40 -16.78 -3.42
CA LYS A 111 27.86 -16.55 -3.39
C LYS A 111 28.66 -17.82 -3.13
N SER A 112 28.11 -18.78 -2.39
CA SER A 112 28.80 -20.03 -2.04
C SER A 112 28.60 -21.17 -3.05
N GLY A 113 27.76 -20.97 -4.08
CA GLY A 113 27.50 -21.97 -5.13
C GLY A 113 26.73 -23.21 -4.65
N LYS A 114 26.15 -23.18 -3.44
CA LYS A 114 25.39 -24.29 -2.86
C LYS A 114 23.90 -24.07 -3.13
N PHE A 115 23.43 -24.61 -4.25
CA PHE A 115 22.02 -24.63 -4.64
C PHE A 115 21.48 -26.06 -4.56
N ASP A 116 21.57 -26.66 -3.37
CA ASP A 116 20.93 -27.95 -3.07
C ASP A 116 19.77 -27.72 -2.08
#